data_AF-A0A498GYF1-F1
#
_entry.id   AF-A0A498GYF1-F1
#
_cell.length_a   1.000
_cell.length_b   1.000
_cell.length_c   1.000
_cell.angle_alpha   90.00
_cell.angle_beta   90.00
_cell.angle_gamma   90.00
#
_symmetry.space_group_name_H-M   'P 1'
#
loop_
_entity.id
_entity.type
_entity.pdbx_description
1 polymer ?
#
loop_
_entity_poly.entity_id
_entity_poly.type
_entity_poly.pdbx_seq_one_letter_code
_entity_poly.pdbx_strand_id
1 'polypeptide(L)'
;MIIPGRSRQNGKRGRMKEKGLKVDELAQLTGLSIDEIRRLTREYDDLFSYRTIGKVKIFTERAVKTVQELREFAGKGLLPDEIREEIHAGKRPETGGTAEPEELREAVGIQLPPEIVIDLRTMQDALAHQQRQITRLTDHLERERAARETDSAGLLTVIDRMGDRLDRQEQKLAVIAEWVEYFEARVDATDALVSRTLLDRIRGALR
;
A
#
# COMPACT_ATOMS: atom_id res chain seq x y z
N MET A 1 11.47 54.45 22.18
CA MET A 1 9.98 54.57 22.17
C MET A 1 9.57 54.53 20.70
N ILE A 2 8.82 53.59 20.16
CA ILE A 2 7.80 52.64 20.64
C ILE A 2 7.88 51.39 19.75
N ILE A 3 7.74 50.21 20.35
CA ILE A 3 7.56 48.92 19.66
C ILE A 3 6.08 48.78 19.25
N PRO A 4 5.79 48.38 18.01
CA PRO A 4 4.65 47.51 17.73
C PRO A 4 5.19 46.22 17.08
N GLY A 5 4.81 45.02 17.47
CA GLY A 5 3.53 44.58 17.96
C GLY A 5 3.27 43.26 17.23
N ARG A 6 3.33 42.15 17.99
CA ARG A 6 3.08 40.78 17.53
C ARG A 6 1.90 40.70 16.56
N SER A 7 2.12 40.11 15.38
CA SER A 7 1.05 39.45 14.64
C SER A 7 1.21 37.94 14.75
N ARG A 8 0.33 37.38 15.59
CA ARG A 8 -0.03 35.97 15.66
C ARG A 8 -0.30 35.44 14.24
N GLN A 9 0.47 34.47 13.76
CA GLN A 9 -0.03 33.62 12.69
C GLN A 9 -1.00 32.60 13.27
N ASN A 10 -2.25 32.82 12.86
CA ASN A 10 -3.42 32.00 13.10
C ASN A 10 -3.19 30.53 12.77
N GLY A 11 -3.66 29.69 13.68
CA GLY A 11 -3.91 28.28 13.43
C GLY A 11 -4.90 28.09 12.28
N LYS A 12 -4.39 27.60 11.16
CA LYS A 12 -5.15 26.78 10.21
C LYS A 12 -4.60 25.36 10.29
N ARG A 13 -4.94 24.63 11.36
CA ARG A 13 -4.88 23.17 11.31
C ARG A 13 -6.20 22.70 10.71
N GLY A 14 -6.25 22.69 9.38
CA GLY A 14 -7.24 21.89 8.68
C GLY A 14 -7.16 20.46 9.23
N ARG A 15 -8.31 19.83 9.46
CA ARG A 15 -8.38 18.39 9.74
C ARG A 15 -7.80 17.67 8.52
N MET A 16 -6.50 17.41 8.54
CA MET A 16 -5.83 16.52 7.61
C MET A 16 -6.48 15.15 7.81
N LYS A 17 -6.97 14.56 6.72
CA LYS A 17 -7.31 13.14 6.70
C LYS A 17 -6.05 12.43 7.16
N GLU A 18 -6.07 11.80 8.34
CA GLU A 18 -4.91 11.15 8.93
C GLU A 18 -4.34 10.16 7.90
N LYS A 19 -3.19 10.51 7.32
CA LYS A 19 -2.57 9.67 6.31
C LYS A 19 -2.06 8.44 7.05
N GLY A 20 -2.63 7.28 6.76
CA GLY A 20 -2.14 6.02 7.32
C GLY A 20 -0.71 5.78 6.83
N LEU A 21 0.24 5.72 7.75
CA LEU A 21 1.66 5.58 7.49
C LEU A 21 2.07 4.11 7.52
N LYS A 22 2.77 3.66 6.47
CA LYS A 22 3.44 2.35 6.50
C LYS A 22 4.75 2.43 7.28
N VAL A 23 5.30 1.28 7.67
CA VAL A 23 6.62 1.18 8.32
C VAL A 23 7.70 1.90 7.50
N ASP A 24 7.66 1.78 6.17
CA ASP A 24 8.63 2.43 5.28
C ASP A 24 8.49 3.96 5.32
N GLU A 25 7.27 4.49 5.44
CA GLU A 25 7.02 5.93 5.57
C GLU A 25 7.41 6.44 6.97
N LEU A 26 7.20 5.63 8.02
CA LEU A 26 7.73 5.92 9.36
C LEU A 26 9.25 6.02 9.35
N ALA A 27 9.94 5.11 8.64
CA ALA A 27 11.40 5.12 8.49
C ALA A 27 11.90 6.40 7.83
N GLN A 28 11.26 6.81 6.73
CA GLN A 28 11.58 8.05 6.03
C GLN A 28 11.35 9.29 6.91
N LEU A 29 10.26 9.34 7.68
CA LEU A 29 9.91 10.51 8.49
C LEU A 29 10.70 10.62 9.79
N THR A 30 11.15 9.49 10.36
CA THR A 30 11.88 9.46 11.64
C THR A 30 13.40 9.37 11.45
N GLY A 31 13.86 9.04 10.25
CA GLY A 31 15.27 8.81 9.95
C GLY A 31 15.84 7.53 10.58
N LEU A 32 14.98 6.62 11.04
CA LEU A 32 15.36 5.31 11.59
C LEU A 32 15.34 4.23 10.50
N SER A 33 16.08 3.14 10.75
CA SER A 33 16.02 1.97 9.88
C SER A 33 14.67 1.25 10.01
N ILE A 34 14.24 0.57 8.93
CA ILE A 34 12.99 -0.21 8.92
C ILE A 34 13.00 -1.29 10.01
N ASP A 35 14.15 -1.93 10.24
CA ASP A 35 14.29 -2.99 11.23
C ASP A 35 14.21 -2.45 12.66
N GLU A 36 14.74 -1.24 12.90
CA GLU A 36 14.64 -0.56 14.17
C GLU A 36 13.19 -0.17 14.50
N ILE A 37 12.43 0.32 13.51
CA ILE A 37 11.00 0.58 13.70
C ILE A 37 10.24 -0.72 13.95
N ARG A 38 10.54 -1.80 13.21
CA ARG A 38 9.90 -3.11 13.46
C ARG A 38 10.19 -3.64 14.87
N ARG A 39 11.40 -3.43 15.38
CA ARG A 39 11.77 -3.77 16.76
C ARG A 39 10.96 -2.94 17.75
N LEU A 40 10.95 -1.61 17.60
CA LEU A 40 10.21 -0.70 18.49
C LEU A 40 8.70 -0.97 18.47
N THR A 41 8.11 -1.19 17.30
CA THR A 41 6.70 -1.55 17.18
C THR A 41 6.39 -2.92 17.81
N ARG A 42 7.33 -3.86 17.82
CA ARG A 42 7.11 -5.16 18.48
C ARG A 42 7.25 -5.07 20.00
N GLU A 43 8.22 -4.29 20.47
CA GLU A 43 8.56 -4.15 21.89
C GLU A 43 7.58 -3.23 22.64
N TYR A 44 7.01 -2.26 21.93
CA TYR A 44 6.08 -1.26 22.44
C TYR A 44 4.79 -1.21 21.62
N ASP A 45 4.24 -2.36 21.19
CA ASP A 45 3.05 -2.43 20.32
C ASP A 45 1.87 -1.64 20.88
N ASP A 46 1.72 -1.65 22.21
CA ASP A 46 0.66 -0.98 22.96
C ASP A 46 0.73 0.56 22.89
N LEU A 47 1.91 1.11 22.60
CA LEU A 47 2.11 2.57 22.46
C LEU A 47 1.71 3.07 21.07
N PHE A 48 1.57 2.16 20.09
CA PHE A 48 1.29 2.51 18.71
C PHE A 48 -0.19 2.34 18.36
N SER A 49 -0.82 3.42 17.90
CA SER A 49 -2.14 3.34 17.28
C SER A 49 -1.98 2.96 15.79
N TYR A 50 -2.39 1.74 15.44
CA TYR A 50 -2.36 1.22 14.08
C TYR A 50 -3.67 0.53 13.67
N ARG A 51 -3.90 0.44 12.36
CA ARG A 51 -4.93 -0.38 11.73
C ARG A 51 -4.27 -1.44 10.86
N THR A 52 -4.66 -2.69 11.02
CA THR A 52 -4.16 -3.77 10.17
C THR A 52 -5.01 -3.86 8.91
N ILE A 53 -4.38 -3.78 7.73
CA ILE A 53 -5.00 -4.12 6.44
C ILE A 53 -4.26 -5.34 5.88
N GLY A 54 -4.90 -6.51 5.94
CA GLY A 54 -4.29 -7.78 5.58
C GLY A 54 -3.09 -8.13 6.48
N LYS A 55 -1.90 -8.25 5.90
CA LYS A 55 -0.64 -8.53 6.64
C LYS A 55 0.14 -7.28 7.03
N VAL A 56 -0.37 -6.08 6.71
CA VAL A 56 0.37 -4.82 6.87
C VAL A 56 -0.27 -3.98 7.95
N LYS A 57 0.52 -3.59 8.97
CA LYS A 57 0.14 -2.59 9.97
C LYS A 57 0.29 -1.19 9.37
N ILE A 58 -0.79 -0.41 9.40
CA ILE A 58 -0.83 0.99 8.97
C ILE A 58 -0.96 1.87 10.22
N PHE A 59 0.06 2.66 10.49
CA PHE A 59 0.17 3.48 11.67
C PHE A 59 -0.49 4.84 11.47
N THR A 60 -1.00 5.42 12.54
CA THR A 60 -1.46 6.82 12.51
C THR A 60 -0.27 7.78 12.50
N GLU A 61 -0.47 9.04 12.12
CA GLU A 61 0.57 10.07 12.18
C GLU A 61 1.13 10.26 13.61
N ARG A 62 0.34 9.91 14.64
CA ARG A 62 0.79 9.90 16.03
C ARG A 62 1.96 8.96 16.26
N ALA A 63 2.07 7.86 15.51
CA ALA A 63 3.16 6.91 15.61
C ALA A 63 4.52 7.55 15.33
N VAL A 64 4.60 8.56 14.44
CA VAL A 64 5.86 9.29 14.19
C VAL A 64 6.35 9.98 15.45
N LYS A 65 5.43 10.61 16.21
CA LYS A 65 5.76 11.27 17.47
C LYS A 65 6.18 10.27 18.53
N THR A 66 5.45 9.16 18.65
CA THR A 66 5.80 8.09 19.58
C THR A 66 7.17 7.49 19.26
N VAL A 67 7.51 7.27 17.98
CA VAL A 67 8.87 6.82 17.60
C VAL A 67 9.94 7.87 17.93
N GLN A 68 9.67 9.16 17.72
CA GLN A 68 10.61 10.25 18.07
C GLN A 68 10.81 10.35 19.58
N GLU A 69 9.74 10.28 20.36
CA GLU A 69 9.77 10.25 21.82
C GLU A 69 10.57 9.02 22.32
N LEU A 70 10.30 7.83 21.77
CA LEU A 70 11.07 6.61 22.07
C LEU A 70 12.56 6.77 21.76
N ARG A 71 12.93 7.45 20.67
CA ARG A 71 14.32 7.74 20.33
C ARG A 71 14.97 8.69 21.36
N GLU A 72 14.24 9.73 21.76
CA GLU A 72 14.73 10.68 22.79
C GLU A 72 14.92 9.99 24.14
N PHE A 73 14.05 9.05 24.51
CA PHE A 73 14.18 8.27 25.73
C PHE A 73 15.28 7.21 25.65
N ALA A 74 15.44 6.55 24.50
CA ALA A 74 16.56 5.65 24.25
C ALA A 74 17.92 6.37 24.32
N GLY A 75 17.98 7.63 23.89
CA GLY A 75 19.16 8.49 24.04
C GLY A 75 19.48 8.90 25.50
N LYS A 76 18.51 8.75 26.41
CA LYS A 76 18.64 9.06 27.85
C LYS A 76 18.93 7.81 28.69
N GLY A 77 18.97 6.62 28.08
CA GLY A 77 19.30 5.37 28.78
C GLY A 77 18.21 4.87 29.75
N LEU A 78 16.96 5.28 29.54
CA LEU A 78 15.83 4.88 30.38
C LEU A 78 15.44 3.42 30.15
N LEU A 79 14.99 2.75 31.22
CA LEU A 79 14.54 1.36 31.17
C LEU A 79 13.21 1.25 30.39
N PRO A 80 12.98 0.17 29.63
CA PRO A 80 11.76 -0.03 28.84
C PRO A 80 10.45 0.20 29.60
N ASP A 81 10.42 -0.11 30.90
CA ASP A 81 9.23 0.06 31.74
C ASP A 81 9.03 1.51 32.22
N GLU A 82 10.10 2.29 32.41
CA GLU A 82 10.03 3.73 32.70
C GLU A 82 9.58 4.55 31.48
N ILE A 83 9.97 4.10 30.28
CA ILE A 83 9.52 4.69 29.01
C ILE A 83 8.02 4.47 28.80
N ARG A 84 7.51 3.30 29.19
CA ARG A 84 6.07 2.98 29.16
C ARG A 84 5.29 3.87 30.11
N GLU A 85 5.77 4.04 31.33
CA GLU A 85 5.15 4.90 32.35
C GLU A 85 5.14 6.36 31.92
N GLU A 86 6.23 6.90 31.35
CA GLU A 86 6.30 8.33 30.97
C GLU A 86 5.39 8.66 29.76
N ILE A 87 5.28 7.75 28.79
CA ILE A 87 4.40 7.92 27.61
C ILE A 87 2.92 7.72 27.98
N HIS A 88 2.62 6.88 28.98
CA HIS A 88 1.27 6.74 29.53
C HIS A 88 0.89 7.87 30.52
N ALA A 89 1.81 8.37 31.34
CA ALA A 89 1.57 9.45 32.30
C ALA A 89 1.35 10.81 31.62
N GLY A 90 1.92 11.02 30.43
CA GLY A 90 1.60 12.16 29.55
C GLY A 90 0.21 12.07 28.90
N LYS A 91 -0.49 10.93 29.01
CA LYS A 91 -1.86 10.71 28.52
C LYS A 91 -2.83 10.55 29.70
N ARG A 92 -3.56 11.64 30.02
CA ARG A 92 -4.94 11.49 30.51
C ARG A 92 -5.69 10.58 29.52
N PRO A 93 -6.47 9.60 30.00
CA PRO A 93 -6.96 8.52 29.17
C PRO A 93 -8.15 9.02 28.34
N GLU A 94 -7.94 9.14 27.03
CA GLU A 94 -9.04 9.06 26.07
C GLU A 94 -8.72 7.83 25.20
N THR A 95 -9.14 6.69 25.76
CA THR A 95 -9.80 5.58 25.07
C THR A 95 -8.97 4.84 24.01
N GLY A 96 -8.25 3.83 24.50
CA GLY A 96 -7.87 2.66 23.72
C GLY A 96 -9.10 1.84 23.33
N GLY A 97 -8.97 1.13 22.21
CA GLY A 97 -9.95 0.14 21.78
C GLY A 97 -9.90 -1.12 22.64
N THR A 98 -11.11 -1.59 22.95
CA THR A 98 -11.55 -2.99 22.98
C THR A 98 -10.97 -3.92 24.05
N ALA A 99 -11.65 -3.92 25.20
CA ALA A 99 -12.08 -5.15 25.86
C ALA A 99 -13.57 -4.98 26.23
N GLU A 100 -14.43 -5.91 25.84
CA GLU A 100 -15.79 -6.00 26.39
C GLU A 100 -15.72 -6.16 27.91
N PRO A 101 -16.65 -5.51 28.63
CA PRO A 101 -17.61 -6.34 29.35
C PRO A 101 -19.04 -5.81 29.18
N GLU A 102 -19.94 -6.67 28.68
CA GLU A 102 -21.33 -6.62 29.14
C GLU A 102 -21.34 -6.88 30.65
N GLU A 103 -22.28 -6.26 31.36
CA GLU A 103 -22.50 -6.34 32.82
C GLU A 103 -21.74 -5.34 33.72
N LEU A 104 -21.92 -4.04 33.47
CA LEU A 104 -22.04 -3.05 34.55
C LEU A 104 -23.09 -1.99 34.15
N ARG A 105 -24.32 -2.45 33.94
CA ARG A 105 -25.49 -1.59 34.07
C ARG A 105 -25.76 -1.39 35.56
N GLU A 106 -25.16 -0.39 36.18
CA GLU A 106 -25.79 0.33 37.30
C GLU A 106 -24.99 1.58 37.69
N ALA A 107 -25.57 2.72 37.31
CA ALA A 107 -25.63 3.97 38.07
C ALA A 107 -24.45 4.34 38.97
N VAL A 108 -23.58 5.24 38.49
CA VAL A 108 -23.12 6.40 39.30
C VAL A 108 -23.13 7.64 38.40
N GLY A 109 -23.87 8.65 38.85
CA GLY A 109 -24.21 9.84 38.07
C GLY A 109 -23.01 10.67 37.61
N ILE A 110 -22.91 10.86 36.30
CA ILE A 110 -22.17 11.97 35.72
C ILE A 110 -23.16 13.13 35.61
N GLN A 111 -23.03 14.11 36.50
CA GLN A 111 -23.72 15.39 36.36
C GLN A 111 -23.24 16.05 35.07
N LEU A 112 -24.11 16.14 34.06
CA LEU A 112 -23.85 17.01 32.91
C LEU A 112 -24.02 18.48 33.34
N PRO A 113 -23.12 19.40 32.96
CA PRO A 113 -23.33 20.82 33.16
C PRO A 113 -24.55 21.30 32.35
N PRO A 114 -25.42 22.14 32.94
CA PRO A 114 -26.72 22.48 32.36
C PRO A 114 -26.59 23.64 31.37
N GLU A 115 -25.90 23.46 30.24
CA GLU A 115 -25.96 24.44 29.15
C GLU A 115 -25.42 23.87 27.83
N ILE A 116 -26.10 22.86 27.29
CA ILE A 116 -26.04 22.63 25.84
C ILE A 116 -27.47 22.56 25.32
N VAL A 117 -28.10 23.73 25.17
CA VAL A 117 -29.25 23.88 24.29
C VAL A 117 -28.69 23.77 22.86
N ILE A 118 -28.47 22.54 22.39
CA ILE A 118 -28.18 22.32 20.98
C ILE A 118 -29.49 22.62 20.26
N ASP A 119 -29.54 23.76 19.56
CA ASP A 119 -30.69 24.13 18.74
C ASP A 119 -30.93 23.01 17.72
N LEU A 120 -32.15 22.45 17.71
CA LEU A 120 -32.54 21.37 16.81
C LEU A 120 -32.22 21.70 15.34
N ARG A 121 -32.28 22.99 14.97
CA ARG A 121 -31.86 23.45 13.63
C ARG A 121 -30.36 23.25 13.38
N THR A 122 -29.51 23.54 14.35
CA THR A 122 -28.05 23.32 14.22
C THR A 122 -27.70 21.84 14.07
N MET A 123 -28.44 20.94 14.72
CA MET A 123 -28.30 19.49 14.52
C MET A 123 -28.75 19.07 13.12
N GLN A 124 -29.89 19.59 12.64
CA GLN A 124 -30.38 19.31 11.29
C GLN A 124 -29.42 19.82 10.22
N ASP A 125 -28.83 21.00 10.40
CA ASP A 125 -27.84 21.56 9.49
C ASP A 125 -26.54 20.74 9.49
N ALA A 126 -26.08 20.29 10.67
CA ALA A 126 -24.92 19.42 10.78
C ALA A 126 -25.17 18.06 10.09
N LEU A 127 -26.36 17.48 10.26
CA LEU A 127 -26.76 16.22 9.63
C LEU A 127 -26.89 16.38 8.11
N ALA A 128 -27.46 17.48 7.63
CA ALA A 128 -27.52 17.80 6.21
C ALA A 128 -26.11 17.99 5.61
N HIS A 129 -25.19 18.61 6.34
CA HIS A 129 -23.79 18.75 5.92
C HIS A 129 -23.09 17.39 5.82
N GLN A 130 -23.27 16.53 6.83
CA GLN A 130 -22.74 15.17 6.83
C GLN A 130 -23.31 14.34 5.68
N GLN A 131 -24.63 14.42 5.44
CA GLN A 131 -25.27 13.70 4.34
C GLN A 131 -24.73 14.14 2.97
N ARG A 132 -24.52 15.44 2.77
CA ARG A 132 -23.88 15.96 1.55
C ARG A 132 -22.43 15.49 1.42
N GLN A 133 -21.70 15.42 2.53
CA GLN A 133 -20.32 14.93 2.54
C GLN A 133 -20.26 13.44 2.21
N ILE A 134 -21.16 12.62 2.78
CA ILE A 134 -21.30 11.21 2.46
C ILE A 134 -21.61 11.04 0.98
N THR A 135 -22.61 11.75 0.46
CA THR A 135 -23.00 11.68 -0.97
C THR A 135 -21.81 11.99 -1.88
N ARG A 136 -21.06 13.06 -1.59
CA ARG A 136 -19.86 13.42 -2.37
C ARG A 136 -18.77 12.35 -2.32
N LEU A 137 -18.57 11.72 -1.16
CA LEU A 137 -17.58 10.65 -1.00
C LEU A 137 -18.02 9.39 -1.75
N THR A 138 -19.32 9.06 -1.70
CA THR A 138 -19.89 7.95 -2.46
C THR A 138 -19.74 8.17 -3.97
N ASP A 139 -20.15 9.34 -4.48
CA ASP A 139 -19.99 9.69 -5.90
C ASP A 139 -18.53 9.62 -6.35
N HIS A 140 -17.61 10.09 -5.50
CA HIS A 140 -16.19 10.02 -5.81
C HIS A 140 -15.69 8.57 -5.87
N LEU A 141 -16.13 7.72 -4.93
CA LEU A 141 -15.76 6.32 -4.88
C LEU A 141 -16.33 5.54 -6.06
N GLU A 142 -17.57 5.83 -6.47
CA GLU A 142 -18.18 5.25 -7.67
C GLU A 142 -17.42 5.64 -8.94
N ARG A 143 -17.00 6.91 -9.08
CA ARG A 143 -16.17 7.36 -10.20
C ARG A 143 -14.81 6.66 -10.21
N GLU A 144 -14.18 6.49 -9.06
CA GLU A 144 -12.90 5.75 -8.98
C GLU A 144 -13.08 4.28 -9.34
N ARG A 145 -14.16 3.63 -8.91
CA ARG A 145 -14.47 2.26 -9.29
C ARG A 145 -14.69 2.14 -10.79
N ALA A 146 -15.48 3.02 -11.39
CA ALA A 146 -15.73 3.04 -12.83
C ALA A 146 -14.43 3.29 -13.64
N ALA A 147 -13.58 4.20 -13.17
CA ALA A 147 -12.28 4.45 -13.79
C ALA A 147 -11.38 3.21 -13.72
N ARG A 148 -11.29 2.56 -12.55
CA ARG A 148 -10.51 1.32 -12.40
C ARG A 148 -11.03 0.17 -13.25
N GLU A 149 -12.35 0.04 -13.39
CA GLU A 149 -12.97 -0.97 -14.25
C GLU A 149 -12.64 -0.70 -15.72
N THR A 150 -12.70 0.56 -16.14
CA THR A 150 -12.32 0.98 -17.50
C THR A 150 -10.83 0.72 -17.75
N ASP A 151 -9.96 1.09 -16.81
CA ASP A 151 -8.52 0.83 -16.91
C ASP A 151 -8.23 -0.67 -16.98
N SER A 152 -8.90 -1.47 -16.15
CA SER A 152 -8.75 -2.93 -16.13
C SER A 152 -9.20 -3.55 -17.44
N ALA A 153 -10.34 -3.12 -17.98
CA ALA A 153 -10.81 -3.53 -19.30
C ALA A 153 -9.80 -3.15 -20.40
N GLY A 154 -9.25 -1.93 -20.35
CA GLY A 154 -8.20 -1.48 -21.25
C GLY A 154 -6.96 -2.37 -21.20
N LEU A 155 -6.48 -2.71 -20.01
CA LEU A 155 -5.32 -3.61 -19.85
C LEU A 155 -5.60 -5.00 -20.42
N LEU A 156 -6.78 -5.56 -20.21
CA LEU A 156 -7.15 -6.86 -20.79
C LEU A 156 -7.13 -6.83 -22.32
N THR A 157 -7.65 -5.76 -22.95
CA THR A 157 -7.59 -5.63 -24.42
C THR A 157 -6.16 -5.53 -24.95
N VAL A 158 -5.25 -4.89 -24.21
CA VAL A 158 -3.84 -4.81 -24.58
C VAL A 158 -3.17 -6.18 -24.47
N ILE A 159 -3.45 -6.92 -23.39
CA ILE A 159 -2.95 -8.28 -23.19
C ILE A 159 -3.43 -9.19 -24.31
N ASP A 160 -4.72 -9.16 -24.64
CA ASP A 160 -5.32 -9.94 -25.71
C ASP A 160 -4.64 -9.66 -27.06
N ARG A 161 -4.45 -8.37 -27.39
CA ARG A 161 -3.72 -7.96 -28.60
C ARG A 161 -2.26 -8.41 -28.61
N MET A 162 -1.61 -8.48 -27.45
CA MET A 162 -0.24 -9.00 -27.34
C MET A 162 -0.21 -10.51 -27.56
N GLY A 163 -1.17 -11.24 -27.00
CA GLY A 163 -1.37 -12.68 -27.25
C GLY A 163 -1.54 -12.98 -28.74
N ASP A 164 -2.48 -12.31 -29.39
CA ASP A 164 -2.71 -12.40 -30.84
C ASP A 164 -1.44 -12.18 -31.68
N ARG A 165 -0.60 -11.22 -31.26
CA ARG A 165 0.66 -10.93 -31.97
C ARG A 165 1.69 -12.02 -31.76
N LEU A 166 1.76 -12.57 -30.55
CA LEU A 166 2.66 -13.66 -30.20
C LEU A 166 2.26 -14.92 -30.97
N ASP A 167 0.98 -15.27 -31.00
CA ASP A 167 0.46 -16.42 -31.76
C ASP A 167 0.80 -16.31 -33.25
N ARG A 168 0.65 -15.11 -33.84
CA ARG A 168 1.05 -14.87 -35.25
C ARG A 168 2.56 -14.99 -35.45
N GLN A 169 3.37 -14.64 -34.46
CA GLN A 169 4.83 -14.81 -34.54
C GLN A 169 5.21 -16.28 -34.43
N GLU A 170 4.59 -17.02 -33.52
CA GLU A 170 4.80 -18.47 -33.39
C GLU A 170 4.40 -19.20 -34.67
N GLN A 171 3.28 -18.85 -35.30
CA GLN A 171 2.88 -19.41 -36.60
C GLN A 171 3.93 -19.14 -37.68
N LYS A 172 4.52 -17.94 -37.73
CA LYS A 172 5.60 -17.63 -38.68
C LYS A 172 6.85 -18.46 -38.41
N LEU A 173 7.22 -18.63 -37.14
CA LEU A 173 8.35 -19.47 -36.75
C LEU A 173 8.11 -20.93 -37.11
N ALA A 174 6.88 -21.44 -36.95
CA ALA A 174 6.51 -22.79 -37.35
C ALA A 174 6.69 -23.01 -38.86
N VAL A 175 6.25 -22.05 -39.69
CA VAL A 175 6.47 -22.10 -41.14
C VAL A 175 7.96 -22.09 -41.46
N ILE A 176 8.75 -21.22 -40.81
CA ILE A 176 10.21 -21.18 -41.01
C ILE A 176 10.84 -22.52 -40.61
N ALA A 177 10.41 -23.12 -39.50
CA ALA A 177 10.90 -24.42 -39.05
C ALA A 177 10.61 -25.54 -40.08
N GLU A 178 9.41 -25.56 -40.65
CA GLU A 178 9.05 -26.50 -41.73
C GLU A 178 9.95 -26.32 -42.97
N TRP A 179 10.23 -25.07 -43.35
CA TRP A 179 11.16 -24.79 -44.45
C TRP A 179 12.58 -25.27 -44.13
N VAL A 180 13.06 -25.04 -42.91
CA VAL A 180 14.39 -25.50 -42.46
C VAL A 180 14.46 -27.03 -42.54
N GLU A 181 13.47 -27.74 -42.01
CA GLU A 181 13.41 -29.21 -42.05
C GLU A 181 13.40 -29.74 -43.51
N TYR A 182 12.61 -29.11 -44.38
CA TYR A 182 12.59 -29.45 -45.80
C TYR A 182 13.95 -29.25 -46.47
N PHE A 183 14.64 -28.14 -46.17
CA PHE A 183 15.95 -27.86 -46.75
C PHE A 183 17.05 -28.78 -46.21
N GLU A 184 17.03 -29.11 -44.92
CA GLU A 184 17.94 -30.10 -44.33
C GLU A 184 17.79 -31.45 -45.00
N ALA A 185 16.56 -31.97 -45.13
CA ALA A 185 16.28 -33.23 -45.81
C ALA A 185 16.73 -33.23 -47.29
N ARG A 186 16.59 -32.08 -47.98
CA ARG A 186 17.02 -31.92 -49.36
C ARG A 186 18.55 -31.93 -49.50
N VAL A 187 19.26 -31.29 -48.57
CA VAL A 187 20.73 -31.28 -48.54
C VAL A 187 21.25 -32.69 -48.30
N ASP A 188 20.73 -33.39 -47.28
CA ASP A 188 21.12 -34.77 -46.97
C ASP A 188 20.90 -35.71 -48.16
N ALA A 189 19.77 -35.57 -48.86
CA ALA A 189 19.49 -36.35 -50.06
C ALA A 189 20.49 -36.05 -51.20
N THR A 190 20.91 -34.80 -51.34
CA THR A 190 21.87 -34.38 -52.36
C THR A 190 23.28 -34.90 -52.02
N ASP A 191 23.69 -34.79 -50.76
CA ASP A 191 24.97 -35.30 -50.27
C ASP A 191 25.07 -36.82 -50.41
N ALA A 192 23.97 -37.55 -50.18
CA ALA A 192 23.91 -38.99 -50.41
C ALA A 192 24.09 -39.36 -51.89
N LEU A 193 23.49 -38.60 -52.81
CA LEU A 193 23.66 -38.79 -54.26
C LEU A 193 25.09 -38.48 -54.72
N VAL A 194 25.69 -37.40 -54.23
CA VAL A 194 27.08 -37.05 -54.53
C VAL A 194 28.02 -38.14 -54.01
N SER A 195 27.84 -38.56 -52.77
CA SER A 195 28.64 -39.65 -52.17
C SER A 195 28.52 -40.94 -52.98
N ARG A 196 27.30 -41.31 -53.41
CA ARG A 196 27.07 -42.52 -54.23
C ARG A 196 27.72 -42.41 -55.61
N THR A 197 27.58 -41.29 -56.30
CA THR A 197 28.20 -41.09 -57.62
C THR A 197 29.72 -41.07 -57.56
N LEU A 198 30.31 -40.50 -56.50
CA LEU A 198 31.75 -40.59 -56.27
C LEU A 198 32.21 -42.03 -56.00
N LEU A 199 31.49 -42.78 -55.14
CA LEU A 199 31.78 -44.18 -54.88
C LEU A 199 31.68 -45.05 -56.13
N ASP A 200 30.67 -44.84 -56.97
CA ASP A 200 30.49 -45.59 -58.21
C ASP A 200 31.59 -45.26 -59.24
N ARG A 201 32.05 -44.01 -59.30
CA ARG A 201 33.22 -43.61 -60.13
C ARG A 201 34.51 -44.28 -59.66
N ILE A 202 34.77 -44.30 -58.36
CA ILE A 202 35.96 -44.95 -57.79
C ILE A 202 35.91 -46.46 -58.06
N ARG A 203 34.74 -47.09 -57.85
CA ARG A 203 34.55 -48.52 -58.12
C ARG A 203 34.71 -48.86 -59.61
N GLY A 204 34.26 -48.00 -60.52
CA GLY A 204 34.44 -48.17 -61.97
C GLY A 204 35.89 -48.01 -62.43
N ALA A 205 36.72 -47.23 -61.73
CA ALA A 205 38.14 -47.06 -62.03
C ALA A 205 39.05 -48.17 -61.46
N LEU A 206 38.53 -48.98 -60.53
CA LEU A 206 39.23 -50.09 -59.87
C LEU A 206 38.94 -51.47 -60.51
N ARG A 207 38.16 -51.51 -61.59
CA ARG A 207 37.76 -52.72 -62.30
C ARG A 207 38.35 -52.73 -63.71
#